data_AF-A0ABD3ZMQ7-F1
#
_entry.id   AF-A0ABD3ZMQ7-F1
#
_cell.length_a   1.000
_cell.length_b   1.000
_cell.length_c   1.000
_cell.angle_alpha   90.00
_cell.angle_beta   90.00
_cell.angle_gamma   90.00
#
_symmetry.space_group_name_H-M   'P 1'
#
loop_
_entity.id
_entity.type
_entity.pdbx_description
1 polymer ?
#
loop_
_entity_poly.entity_id
_entity_poly.type
_entity_poly.pdbx_seq_one_letter_code
_entity_poly.pdbx_strand_id
1 'polypeptide(L)'
;MKQIMIFLTSFMLLAMTGQTALAKDVQVSGSLLGKSSQEQAKQQVLTSELITLYGSKDSAELTYQIPAGASSGNQQLVIEYEASNLLISPSSLTAVIDDEPVKTLKLDGDSKRKTVKLNLNKSQSAQGYHNVSLKFYGVMKEGVCVRQDTSGNWIKIYPDSRLTLADSSEAKGTSLDHYPYPFAQSGNTAEETAIVIPDNPSSAEIDAAVKTEGYLKTVDSSVSIAYVTESELKKIDKPTIVIGVDKHWNGKVKKLLKQAGLQAKGENLLLAERVLKAEGKQQPVLFAQAASEDALTKKISVMTDQTYTGQLSGDTLSISKLQQTEKKESDKLTLENFGAGDITIGADKTSSVLLSGFGCFR
;
A
#
# COMPACT_ATOMS: atom_id res chain seq x y z
N MET A 1 -74.51 2.07 25.31
CA MET A 1 -74.04 1.10 24.30
C MET A 1 -72.56 1.36 24.07
N LYS A 2 -71.73 0.34 24.36
CA LYS A 2 -70.39 0.02 23.82
C LYS A 2 -69.34 1.15 23.76
N GLN A 3 -68.35 1.11 24.68
CA GLN A 3 -66.95 0.69 24.43
C GLN A 3 -66.20 1.65 23.49
N ILE A 4 -65.10 2.27 23.91
CA ILE A 4 -63.77 1.66 23.88
C ILE A 4 -62.83 2.40 24.86
N MET A 5 -62.23 1.64 25.78
CA MET A 5 -61.04 2.02 26.56
C MET A 5 -59.83 2.02 25.62
N ILE A 6 -59.10 3.13 25.54
CA ILE A 6 -57.74 3.16 24.98
C ILE A 6 -56.79 3.32 26.16
N PHE A 7 -56.06 2.24 26.44
CA PHE A 7 -54.94 2.22 27.39
C PHE A 7 -53.82 3.12 26.85
N LEU A 8 -53.55 4.25 27.52
CA LEU A 8 -52.28 4.96 27.38
C LEU A 8 -51.19 4.17 28.11
N THR A 9 -50.54 3.24 27.41
CA THR A 9 -49.26 2.69 27.86
C THR A 9 -48.18 3.75 27.66
N SER A 10 -47.77 4.35 28.78
CA SER A 10 -46.58 5.17 28.91
C SER A 10 -45.36 4.40 28.37
N PHE A 11 -44.88 4.79 27.19
CA PHE A 11 -43.61 4.32 26.65
C PHE A 11 -42.51 5.16 27.31
N MET A 12 -42.04 4.66 28.46
CA MET A 12 -40.82 5.14 29.11
C MET A 12 -39.66 4.90 28.14
N LEU A 13 -39.24 5.96 27.45
CA LEU A 13 -38.02 5.99 26.65
C LEU A 13 -36.83 5.70 27.57
N LEU A 14 -36.43 4.43 27.61
CA LEU A 14 -35.09 4.02 28.00
C LEU A 14 -34.13 4.73 27.05
N ALA A 15 -33.51 5.80 27.54
CA ALA A 15 -32.33 6.39 26.93
C ALA A 15 -31.23 5.34 26.95
N MET A 16 -31.17 4.51 25.91
CA MET A 16 -29.96 3.79 25.59
C MET A 16 -28.94 4.84 25.21
N THR A 17 -27.96 5.04 26.09
CA THR A 17 -26.74 5.79 25.79
C THR A 17 -26.01 5.04 24.68
N GLY A 18 -26.39 5.30 23.44
CA GLY A 18 -25.60 4.91 22.28
C GLY A 18 -24.25 5.61 22.41
N GLN A 19 -23.17 4.83 22.46
CA GLN A 19 -21.86 5.35 22.16
C GLN A 19 -21.95 5.96 20.75
N THR A 20 -21.82 7.29 20.68
CA THR A 20 -21.72 8.00 19.40
C THR A 20 -20.58 7.37 18.61
N ALA A 21 -20.92 6.69 17.52
CA ALA A 21 -19.94 6.28 16.52
C ALA A 21 -19.14 7.53 16.12
N LEU A 22 -17.83 7.50 16.31
CA LEU A 22 -16.97 8.62 15.94
C LEU A 22 -17.06 8.81 14.42
N ALA A 23 -17.18 10.05 13.97
CA ALA A 23 -17.32 10.33 12.55
C ALA A 23 -16.05 9.90 11.80
N LYS A 24 -16.25 9.05 10.79
CA LYS A 24 -15.23 8.54 9.86
C LYS A 24 -14.58 9.65 9.02
N ASP A 25 -15.36 10.70 8.75
CA ASP A 25 -14.92 11.93 8.13
C ASP A 25 -14.76 13.02 9.18
N VAL A 26 -13.62 13.73 9.14
CA VAL A 26 -13.35 14.86 10.03
C VAL A 26 -13.26 16.13 9.19
N GLN A 27 -14.19 17.05 9.41
CA GLN A 27 -14.15 18.36 8.76
C GLN A 27 -13.05 19.21 9.41
N VAL A 28 -12.11 19.69 8.59
CA VAL A 28 -10.98 20.51 9.05
C VAL A 28 -10.94 21.85 8.31
N SER A 29 -10.12 22.78 8.80
CA SER A 29 -9.86 24.03 8.07
C SER A 29 -9.19 23.74 6.74
N GLY A 30 -9.62 24.40 5.65
CA GLY A 30 -9.00 24.30 4.33
C GLY A 30 -7.51 24.64 4.32
N SER A 31 -7.06 25.47 5.26
CA SER A 31 -5.65 25.79 5.47
C SER A 31 -4.79 24.60 5.93
N LEU A 32 -5.40 23.56 6.50
CA LEU A 32 -4.74 22.36 7.01
C LEU A 32 -4.49 21.33 5.90
N LEU A 33 -5.28 21.35 4.81
CA LEU A 33 -5.13 20.42 3.69
C LEU A 33 -4.39 21.08 2.51
N GLY A 34 -3.41 20.37 1.95
CA GLY A 34 -2.66 20.82 0.78
C GLY A 34 -3.34 20.41 -0.52
N LYS A 35 -2.65 19.67 -1.38
CA LYS A 35 -3.28 19.02 -2.53
C LYS A 35 -4.20 17.92 -2.01
N SER A 36 -5.28 17.60 -2.72
CA SER A 36 -6.01 16.35 -2.44
C SER A 36 -5.05 15.18 -2.70
N SER A 37 -5.27 14.04 -2.04
CA SER A 37 -4.76 12.77 -2.56
C SER A 37 -5.47 12.56 -3.90
N GLN A 38 -4.96 13.16 -4.98
CA GLN A 38 -5.67 13.24 -6.25
C GLN A 38 -5.89 11.83 -6.80
N GLU A 39 -7.05 11.70 -7.44
CA GLU A 39 -7.46 10.72 -8.44
C GLU A 39 -6.48 10.74 -9.62
N GLN A 40 -5.24 10.34 -9.39
CA GLN A 40 -4.30 10.03 -10.47
C GLN A 40 -4.12 8.54 -10.53
N ALA A 41 -4.30 8.00 -11.74
CA ALA A 41 -4.23 6.60 -12.03
C ALA A 41 -2.84 6.10 -11.63
N LYS A 42 -2.79 5.40 -10.50
CA LYS A 42 -1.52 4.90 -9.95
C LYS A 42 -0.98 3.85 -10.91
N GLN A 43 0.31 3.91 -11.18
CA GLN A 43 0.97 2.98 -12.08
C GLN A 43 1.91 2.09 -11.28
N GLN A 44 1.74 0.78 -11.44
CA GLN A 44 2.68 -0.23 -10.96
C GLN A 44 3.51 -0.70 -12.14
N VAL A 45 4.83 -0.65 -12.03
CA VAL A 45 5.75 -1.19 -13.04
C VAL A 45 5.75 -2.71 -12.95
N LEU A 46 5.70 -3.41 -14.10
CA LEU A 46 5.71 -4.89 -14.14
C LEU A 46 7.12 -5.48 -14.17
N THR A 47 8.08 -4.77 -14.77
CA THR A 47 9.49 -5.17 -14.86
C THR A 47 10.36 -3.93 -14.91
N SER A 48 11.50 -3.96 -14.20
CA SER A 48 12.52 -2.91 -14.28
C SER A 48 13.53 -3.14 -15.41
N GLU A 49 13.49 -4.31 -16.06
CA GLU A 49 14.47 -4.73 -17.06
C GLU A 49 13.82 -5.03 -18.41
N LEU A 50 14.61 -4.85 -19.48
CA LEU A 50 14.23 -5.23 -20.83
C LEU A 50 14.30 -6.76 -20.94
N ILE A 51 13.14 -7.41 -21.01
CA ILE A 51 13.06 -8.86 -21.17
C ILE A 51 13.12 -9.18 -22.66
N THR A 52 13.99 -10.10 -23.05
CA THR A 52 14.05 -10.59 -24.43
C THR A 52 13.78 -12.08 -24.46
N LEU A 53 12.74 -12.46 -25.19
CA LEU A 53 12.35 -13.85 -25.42
C LEU A 53 12.90 -14.29 -26.77
N TYR A 54 13.49 -15.49 -26.85
CA TYR A 54 14.22 -15.96 -28.02
C TYR A 54 13.69 -17.29 -28.58
N GLY A 55 13.96 -17.54 -29.86
CA GLY A 55 13.70 -18.82 -30.51
C GLY A 55 12.22 -19.06 -30.82
N SER A 56 11.86 -20.31 -31.10
CA SER A 56 10.49 -20.63 -31.57
C SER A 56 9.41 -20.52 -30.51
N LYS A 57 9.76 -20.76 -29.24
CA LYS A 57 8.85 -20.75 -28.10
C LYS A 57 9.63 -20.31 -26.88
N ASP A 58 9.10 -19.32 -26.19
CA ASP A 58 9.66 -18.81 -24.96
C ASP A 58 8.57 -18.06 -24.19
N SER A 59 8.79 -17.82 -22.90
CA SER A 59 7.80 -17.16 -22.06
C SER A 59 8.44 -16.35 -20.94
N ALA A 60 7.83 -15.22 -20.63
CA ALA A 60 8.13 -14.46 -19.42
C ALA A 60 6.94 -14.54 -18.46
N GLU A 61 7.23 -14.72 -17.18
CA GLU A 61 6.26 -14.62 -16.09
C GLU A 61 6.50 -13.29 -15.37
N LEU A 62 5.44 -12.51 -15.21
CA LEU A 62 5.43 -11.21 -14.54
C LEU A 62 4.31 -11.20 -13.51
N THR A 63 4.50 -10.46 -12.42
CA THR A 63 3.48 -10.35 -11.36
C THR A 63 2.99 -8.91 -11.28
N TYR A 64 1.69 -8.73 -11.05
CA TYR A 64 1.13 -7.46 -10.61
C TYR A 64 0.31 -7.66 -9.33
N GLN A 65 0.00 -6.55 -8.66
CA GLN A 65 -0.77 -6.59 -7.43
C GLN A 65 -1.90 -5.58 -7.45
N ILE A 66 -3.09 -6.04 -7.11
CA ILE A 66 -4.23 -5.17 -6.86
C ILE A 66 -4.29 -4.89 -5.35
N PRO A 67 -4.22 -3.62 -4.93
CA PRO A 67 -4.21 -3.29 -3.52
C PRO A 67 -5.58 -3.44 -2.87
N ALA A 68 -5.56 -3.57 -1.55
CA ALA A 68 -6.77 -3.53 -0.73
C ALA A 68 -7.50 -2.22 -0.93
N GLY A 69 -8.82 -2.29 -1.12
CA GLY A 69 -9.65 -1.11 -1.39
C GLY A 69 -9.50 -0.50 -2.79
N ALA A 70 -8.80 -1.13 -3.74
CA ALA A 70 -8.83 -0.68 -5.14
C ALA A 70 -10.25 -0.78 -5.72
N SER A 71 -10.66 0.21 -6.53
CA SER A 71 -11.85 0.05 -7.35
C SER A 71 -11.56 -0.97 -8.46
N SER A 72 -12.48 -1.91 -8.67
CA SER A 72 -12.39 -2.90 -9.76
C SER A 72 -12.74 -2.31 -11.13
N GLY A 73 -13.33 -1.11 -11.17
CA GLY A 73 -13.71 -0.45 -12.42
C GLY A 73 -12.53 0.30 -13.02
N ASN A 74 -12.05 -0.12 -14.20
CA ASN A 74 -11.07 0.56 -15.08
C ASN A 74 -9.57 0.29 -14.83
N GLN A 75 -9.22 -0.86 -14.25
CA GLN A 75 -7.82 -1.30 -14.20
C GLN A 75 -7.38 -1.86 -15.56
N GLN A 76 -6.15 -1.57 -15.98
CA GLN A 76 -5.63 -1.99 -17.29
C GLN A 76 -4.15 -2.36 -17.22
N LEU A 77 -3.81 -3.52 -17.78
CA LEU A 77 -2.41 -3.88 -18.02
C LEU A 77 -1.95 -3.32 -19.36
N VAL A 78 -0.82 -2.64 -19.37
CA VAL A 78 -0.20 -2.07 -20.57
C VAL A 78 1.13 -2.78 -20.77
N ILE A 79 1.28 -3.48 -21.89
CA ILE A 79 2.53 -4.15 -22.27
C ILE A 79 3.12 -3.45 -23.48
N GLU A 80 4.38 -3.05 -23.37
CA GLU A 80 5.15 -2.39 -24.41
C GLU A 80 6.13 -3.40 -25.00
N TYR A 81 6.04 -3.66 -26.30
CA TYR A 81 6.80 -4.72 -26.94
C TYR A 81 7.34 -4.33 -28.32
N GLU A 82 8.39 -5.01 -28.76
CA GLU A 82 8.96 -4.92 -30.11
C GLU A 82 9.33 -6.32 -30.57
N ALA A 83 9.00 -6.68 -31.81
CA ALA A 83 9.26 -8.01 -32.33
C ALA A 83 10.20 -7.94 -33.55
N SER A 84 10.94 -9.02 -33.79
CA SER A 84 11.82 -9.11 -34.95
C SER A 84 11.07 -8.91 -36.27
N ASN A 85 11.69 -8.20 -37.21
CA ASN A 85 11.15 -8.00 -38.56
C ASN A 85 11.24 -9.25 -39.47
N LEU A 86 11.82 -10.33 -38.96
CA LEU A 86 11.95 -11.62 -39.65
C LEU A 86 10.78 -12.57 -39.34
N LEU A 87 9.90 -12.21 -38.40
CA LEU A 87 8.74 -13.02 -38.06
C LEU A 87 7.70 -13.02 -39.19
N ILE A 88 7.07 -14.16 -39.41
CA ILE A 88 5.95 -14.35 -40.33
C ILE A 88 4.78 -15.00 -39.62
N SER A 89 3.60 -14.94 -40.24
CA SER A 89 2.44 -15.72 -39.79
C SER A 89 2.79 -17.21 -39.75
N PRO A 90 2.39 -17.96 -38.70
CA PRO A 90 1.47 -17.59 -37.63
C PRO A 90 2.16 -17.17 -36.30
N SER A 91 3.25 -16.40 -36.35
CA SER A 91 3.89 -15.89 -35.12
C SER A 91 2.92 -15.12 -34.24
N SER A 92 3.04 -15.27 -32.92
CA SER A 92 2.13 -14.68 -31.96
C SER A 92 2.74 -14.39 -30.60
N LEU A 93 2.18 -13.40 -29.90
CA LEU A 93 2.35 -13.20 -28.46
C LEU A 93 1.00 -13.41 -27.78
N THR A 94 0.91 -14.38 -26.88
CA THR A 94 -0.31 -14.63 -26.09
C THR A 94 -0.09 -14.19 -24.65
N ALA A 95 -0.90 -13.24 -24.19
CA ALA A 95 -0.97 -12.87 -22.79
C ALA A 95 -1.95 -13.80 -22.07
N VAL A 96 -1.51 -14.40 -20.97
CA VAL A 96 -2.29 -15.27 -20.09
C VAL A 96 -2.24 -14.64 -18.70
N ILE A 97 -3.40 -14.41 -18.09
CA ILE A 97 -3.51 -13.81 -16.75
C ILE A 97 -4.20 -14.83 -15.84
N ASP A 98 -3.57 -15.20 -14.73
CA ASP A 98 -4.05 -16.23 -13.80
C ASP A 98 -4.52 -17.50 -14.53
N ASP A 99 -3.64 -18.02 -15.40
CA ASP A 99 -3.87 -19.19 -16.26
C ASP A 99 -4.97 -19.07 -17.33
N GLU A 100 -5.62 -17.91 -17.45
CA GLU A 100 -6.62 -17.63 -18.49
C GLU A 100 -6.01 -16.85 -19.68
N PRO A 101 -6.05 -17.38 -20.92
CA PRO A 101 -5.61 -16.63 -22.10
C PRO A 101 -6.52 -15.43 -22.37
N VAL A 102 -6.01 -14.22 -22.18
CA VAL A 102 -6.81 -12.99 -22.31
C VAL A 102 -6.72 -12.37 -23.70
N LYS A 103 -5.58 -12.50 -24.37
CA LYS A 103 -5.36 -11.92 -25.70
C LYS A 103 -4.20 -12.57 -26.43
N THR A 104 -4.41 -12.86 -27.71
CA THR A 104 -3.35 -13.28 -28.63
C THR A 104 -3.14 -12.19 -29.69
N LEU A 105 -1.91 -11.72 -29.81
CA LEU A 105 -1.49 -10.76 -30.81
C LEU A 105 -0.79 -11.50 -31.94
N LYS A 106 -1.18 -11.22 -33.18
CA LYS A 106 -0.42 -11.65 -34.35
C LYS A 106 0.88 -10.83 -34.44
N LEU A 107 1.98 -11.50 -34.73
CA LEU A 107 3.27 -10.87 -35.02
C LEU A 107 3.60 -11.08 -36.50
N ASP A 108 3.81 -9.98 -37.22
CA ASP A 108 3.90 -9.95 -38.69
C ASP A 108 5.21 -9.32 -39.20
N GLY A 109 6.26 -9.32 -38.36
CA GLY A 109 7.58 -8.90 -38.80
C GLY A 109 7.78 -7.40 -38.87
N ASP A 110 7.36 -6.66 -37.84
CA ASP A 110 7.54 -5.21 -37.73
C ASP A 110 8.35 -4.87 -36.48
N SER A 111 9.54 -4.28 -36.68
CA SER A 111 10.48 -3.90 -35.63
C SER A 111 10.15 -2.56 -34.96
N LYS A 112 8.94 -2.03 -35.14
CA LYS A 112 8.47 -0.88 -34.39
C LYS A 112 7.98 -1.31 -33.03
N ARG A 113 8.25 -0.47 -32.04
CA ARG A 113 7.65 -0.58 -30.70
C ARG A 113 6.14 -0.42 -30.78
N LYS A 114 5.42 -1.30 -30.09
CA LYS A 114 3.96 -1.38 -30.06
C LYS A 114 3.49 -1.49 -28.62
N THR A 115 2.29 -0.97 -28.38
CA THR A 115 1.61 -1.05 -27.09
C THR A 115 0.41 -1.96 -27.21
N VAL A 116 0.25 -2.90 -26.29
CA VAL A 116 -1.01 -3.62 -26.10
C VAL A 116 -1.61 -3.28 -24.75
N LYS A 117 -2.92 -3.03 -24.76
CA LYS A 117 -3.74 -2.83 -23.59
C LYS A 117 -4.59 -4.08 -23.35
N LEU A 118 -4.54 -4.60 -22.13
CA LEU A 118 -5.32 -5.74 -21.66
C LEU A 118 -6.27 -5.25 -20.57
N ASN A 119 -7.57 -5.46 -20.79
CA ASN A 119 -8.57 -5.18 -19.76
C ASN A 119 -8.64 -6.36 -18.81
N LEU A 120 -8.67 -6.08 -17.51
CA LEU A 120 -8.78 -7.09 -16.48
C LEU A 120 -10.26 -7.43 -16.22
N ASN A 121 -10.56 -8.70 -16.05
CA ASN A 121 -11.89 -9.13 -15.62
C ASN A 121 -12.05 -8.97 -14.08
N LYS A 122 -13.23 -9.30 -13.54
CA LYS A 122 -13.51 -9.11 -12.11
C LYS A 122 -12.56 -9.89 -11.19
N SER A 123 -12.16 -11.11 -11.56
CA SER A 123 -11.23 -11.91 -10.73
C SER A 123 -9.80 -11.42 -10.84
N GLN A 124 -9.37 -10.99 -12.02
CA GLN A 124 -8.04 -10.40 -12.28
C GLN A 124 -7.89 -8.99 -11.68
N SER A 125 -9.01 -8.34 -11.39
CA SER A 125 -9.08 -7.06 -10.66
C SER A 125 -9.40 -7.21 -9.17
N ALA A 126 -9.43 -8.43 -8.65
CA ALA A 126 -9.64 -8.66 -7.22
C ALA A 126 -8.39 -8.28 -6.43
N GLN A 127 -8.52 -7.95 -5.15
CA GLN A 127 -7.37 -7.69 -4.28
C GLN A 127 -6.46 -8.92 -4.22
N GLY A 128 -5.15 -8.71 -4.39
CA GLY A 128 -4.15 -9.78 -4.28
C GLY A 128 -3.06 -9.69 -5.33
N TYR A 129 -2.20 -10.72 -5.33
CA TYR A 129 -1.19 -10.92 -6.36
C TYR A 129 -1.77 -11.72 -7.52
N HIS A 130 -1.41 -11.31 -8.72
CA HIS A 130 -1.85 -11.92 -9.97
C HIS A 130 -0.65 -12.15 -10.88
N ASN A 131 -0.73 -13.21 -11.67
CA ASN A 131 0.33 -13.58 -12.59
C ASN A 131 -0.03 -13.23 -14.04
N VAL A 132 0.96 -12.80 -14.81
CA VAL A 132 0.86 -12.52 -16.25
C VAL A 132 1.98 -13.28 -16.95
N SER A 133 1.59 -14.31 -17.69
CA SER A 133 2.48 -15.04 -18.58
C SER A 133 2.39 -14.47 -20.00
N LEU A 134 3.53 -14.05 -20.54
CA LEU A 134 3.68 -13.61 -21.92
C LEU A 134 4.31 -14.75 -22.73
N LYS A 135 3.48 -15.48 -23.48
CA LYS A 135 3.88 -16.67 -24.23
C LYS A 135 4.15 -16.30 -25.68
N PHE A 136 5.41 -16.38 -26.08
CA PHE A 136 5.86 -16.10 -27.44
C PHE A 136 5.89 -17.38 -28.28
N TYR A 137 5.41 -17.26 -29.52
CA TYR A 137 5.59 -18.25 -30.57
C TYR A 137 6.11 -17.56 -31.82
N GLY A 138 7.35 -17.87 -32.21
CA GLY A 138 8.06 -17.25 -33.32
C GLY A 138 8.26 -18.22 -34.48
N VAL A 139 7.85 -17.79 -35.67
CA VAL A 139 8.09 -18.45 -36.96
C VAL A 139 8.78 -17.47 -37.88
N MET A 140 9.97 -17.80 -38.36
CA MET A 140 10.76 -16.95 -39.24
C MET A 140 10.44 -17.17 -40.72
N LYS A 141 10.80 -16.20 -41.58
CA LYS A 141 10.59 -16.21 -43.04
C LYS A 141 11.05 -17.49 -43.74
N GLU A 142 12.09 -18.12 -43.24
CA GLU A 142 12.64 -19.38 -43.75
C GLU A 142 11.72 -20.58 -43.49
N GLY A 143 10.64 -20.40 -42.71
CA GLY A 143 9.59 -21.38 -42.45
C GLY A 143 9.93 -22.35 -41.32
N VAL A 144 8.91 -23.09 -40.84
CA VAL A 144 9.01 -23.99 -39.67
C VAL A 144 9.97 -25.18 -39.84
N CYS A 145 10.44 -25.45 -41.05
CA CYS A 145 11.34 -26.56 -41.37
C CYS A 145 12.83 -26.22 -41.22
N VAL A 146 13.18 -24.97 -40.95
CA VAL A 146 14.54 -24.59 -40.58
C VAL A 146 14.67 -24.40 -39.07
N ARG A 147 15.89 -24.49 -38.56
CA ARG A 147 16.22 -24.17 -37.17
C ARG A 147 15.72 -22.77 -36.82
N GLN A 148 14.78 -22.71 -35.88
CA GLN A 148 14.14 -21.46 -35.44
C GLN A 148 14.85 -20.80 -34.26
N ASP A 149 15.89 -21.44 -33.72
CA ASP A 149 16.73 -20.98 -32.61
C ASP A 149 17.86 -20.05 -33.09
N THR A 150 17.56 -19.16 -34.02
CA THR A 150 18.51 -18.16 -34.50
C THR A 150 18.41 -16.89 -33.66
N SER A 151 19.49 -16.10 -33.62
CA SER A 151 19.53 -14.80 -32.94
C SER A 151 18.55 -13.78 -33.51
N GLY A 152 17.96 -14.05 -34.68
CA GLY A 152 16.95 -13.21 -35.34
C GLY A 152 15.51 -13.50 -34.91
N ASN A 153 15.25 -14.57 -34.15
CA ASN A 153 13.93 -14.92 -33.65
C ASN A 153 13.76 -14.39 -32.22
N TRP A 154 13.18 -13.21 -32.08
CA TRP A 154 13.04 -12.56 -30.78
C TRP A 154 11.82 -11.65 -30.68
N ILE A 155 11.40 -11.45 -29.44
CA ILE A 155 10.51 -10.37 -29.01
C ILE A 155 11.05 -9.75 -27.72
N LYS A 156 10.98 -8.43 -27.63
CA LYS A 156 11.38 -7.65 -26.46
C LYS A 156 10.14 -7.13 -25.73
N ILE A 157 10.14 -7.23 -24.41
CA ILE A 157 9.16 -6.62 -23.51
C ILE A 157 9.86 -5.55 -22.69
N TYR A 158 9.37 -4.32 -22.77
CA TYR A 158 10.06 -3.16 -22.22
C TYR A 158 9.67 -2.85 -20.76
N PRO A 159 10.57 -2.20 -20.00
CA PRO A 159 10.35 -1.81 -18.60
C PRO A 159 9.17 -0.85 -18.34
N ASP A 160 8.67 -0.16 -19.37
CA ASP A 160 7.50 0.72 -19.25
C ASP A 160 6.16 -0.04 -19.32
N SER A 161 6.22 -1.36 -19.42
CA SER A 161 5.07 -2.24 -19.19
C SER A 161 4.59 -2.09 -17.73
N ARG A 162 3.30 -1.80 -17.55
CA ARG A 162 2.73 -1.33 -16.28
C ARG A 162 1.28 -1.74 -16.10
N LEU A 163 0.87 -1.89 -14.85
CA LEU A 163 -0.53 -1.88 -14.45
C LEU A 163 -0.95 -0.43 -14.21
N THR A 164 -2.05 -0.01 -14.81
CA THR A 164 -2.74 1.23 -14.47
C THR A 164 -3.90 0.88 -13.55
N LEU A 165 -3.83 1.33 -12.31
CA LEU A 165 -4.92 1.24 -11.34
C LEU A 165 -5.92 2.35 -11.63
N ALA A 166 -7.20 2.02 -11.52
CA ALA A 166 -8.26 3.01 -11.65
C ALA A 166 -8.13 4.10 -10.58
N ASP A 167 -8.58 5.30 -10.92
CA ASP A 167 -8.68 6.41 -9.98
C ASP A 167 -9.52 6.02 -8.76
N SER A 168 -9.07 6.51 -7.62
CA SER A 168 -9.38 6.02 -6.27
C SER A 168 -10.83 5.62 -6.04
N SER A 169 -11.00 4.43 -5.49
CA SER A 169 -12.23 4.09 -4.79
C SER A 169 -12.44 5.07 -3.62
N GLU A 170 -13.70 5.29 -3.30
CA GLU A 170 -14.19 6.01 -2.13
C GLU A 170 -13.70 5.43 -0.78
N ALA A 171 -12.83 4.40 -0.78
CA ALA A 171 -12.37 3.66 0.40
C ALA A 171 -10.95 4.01 0.89
N LYS A 172 -10.23 4.97 0.29
CA LYS A 172 -8.88 5.37 0.78
C LYS A 172 -8.92 5.81 2.26
N GLY A 173 -8.27 5.06 3.15
CA GLY A 173 -8.11 5.40 4.57
C GLY A 173 -9.42 5.41 5.37
N THR A 174 -10.31 4.48 5.04
CA THR A 174 -11.65 4.37 5.60
C THR A 174 -11.82 3.20 6.56
N SER A 175 -10.85 2.30 6.62
CA SER A 175 -10.90 1.12 7.47
C SER A 175 -9.50 0.55 7.63
N LEU A 176 -9.16 0.20 8.87
CA LEU A 176 -7.95 -0.51 9.25
C LEU A 176 -7.85 -1.89 8.59
N ASP A 177 -8.95 -2.44 8.07
CA ASP A 177 -8.97 -3.67 7.23
C ASP A 177 -8.04 -3.57 6.01
N HIS A 178 -7.77 -2.35 5.54
CA HIS A 178 -6.96 -2.10 4.35
C HIS A 178 -5.54 -1.63 4.69
N TYR A 179 -5.21 -1.46 5.98
CA TYR A 179 -3.87 -1.05 6.40
C TYR A 179 -2.84 -2.08 5.88
N PRO A 180 -1.71 -1.64 5.29
CA PRO A 180 -1.14 -0.28 5.28
C PRO A 180 -1.56 0.65 4.14
N TYR A 181 -2.49 0.27 3.27
CA TYR A 181 -2.98 1.20 2.25
C TYR A 181 -3.81 2.31 2.91
N PRO A 182 -3.68 3.60 2.52
CA PRO A 182 -2.91 4.13 1.37
C PRO A 182 -1.51 4.65 1.73
N PHE A 183 -0.96 4.29 2.88
CA PHE A 183 0.35 4.78 3.37
C PHE A 183 1.54 4.03 2.76
N ALA A 184 1.37 2.75 2.46
CA ALA A 184 2.29 1.98 1.63
C ALA A 184 1.51 0.96 0.81
N GLN A 185 2.01 0.67 -0.38
CA GLN A 185 1.38 -0.27 -1.29
C GLN A 185 2.44 -1.01 -2.10
N SER A 186 2.49 -2.32 -1.96
CA SER A 186 3.36 -3.15 -2.78
C SER A 186 3.07 -2.97 -4.28
N GLY A 187 4.13 -3.09 -5.09
CA GLY A 187 4.10 -2.86 -6.53
C GLY A 187 4.94 -1.68 -7.03
N ASN A 188 5.88 -1.19 -6.23
CA ASN A 188 6.79 -0.09 -6.60
C ASN A 188 6.04 1.16 -7.09
N THR A 189 5.07 1.60 -6.30
CA THR A 189 4.16 2.68 -6.71
C THR A 189 4.71 4.07 -6.40
N ALA A 190 5.93 4.14 -5.84
CA ALA A 190 6.63 5.37 -5.46
C ALA A 190 5.75 6.30 -4.58
N GLU A 191 5.01 5.70 -3.65
CA GLU A 191 4.13 6.43 -2.75
C GLU A 191 4.93 7.38 -1.86
N GLU A 192 4.31 8.51 -1.49
CA GLU A 192 4.84 9.42 -0.50
C GLU A 192 3.94 9.44 0.73
N THR A 193 4.50 9.13 1.91
CA THR A 193 3.79 9.15 3.18
C THR A 193 4.51 10.05 4.18
N ALA A 194 3.75 10.79 4.98
CA ALA A 194 4.29 11.54 6.10
C ALA A 194 4.07 10.80 7.42
N ILE A 195 5.08 10.80 8.29
CA ILE A 195 4.93 10.40 9.69
C ILE A 195 5.06 11.67 10.56
N VAL A 196 4.00 11.98 11.29
CA VAL A 196 3.94 13.13 12.20
C VAL A 196 4.15 12.67 13.63
N ILE A 197 5.11 13.29 14.31
CA ILE A 197 5.45 13.04 15.72
C ILE A 197 5.41 14.36 16.52
N PRO A 198 5.35 14.33 17.87
CA PRO A 198 5.39 15.54 18.68
C PRO A 198 6.67 16.35 18.49
N ASP A 199 6.64 17.65 18.82
CA ASP A 199 7.81 18.54 18.71
C ASP A 199 8.98 18.13 19.61
N ASN A 200 8.68 17.51 20.76
CA ASN A 200 9.68 16.97 21.68
C ASN A 200 9.38 15.48 21.90
N PRO A 201 9.70 14.62 20.92
CA PRO A 201 9.31 13.22 20.98
C PRO A 201 10.13 12.46 22.01
N SER A 202 9.49 11.54 22.74
CA SER A 202 10.19 10.59 23.60
C SER A 202 10.83 9.47 22.79
N SER A 203 11.73 8.69 23.40
CA SER A 203 12.32 7.52 22.75
C SER A 203 11.28 6.52 22.26
N ALA A 204 10.16 6.37 22.98
CA ALA A 204 9.06 5.50 22.57
C ALA A 204 8.37 5.98 21.28
N GLU A 205 8.25 7.30 21.09
CA GLU A 205 7.62 7.89 19.90
C GLU A 205 8.55 7.81 18.69
N ILE A 206 9.86 8.03 18.89
CA ILE A 206 10.87 7.84 17.85
C ILE A 206 10.92 6.37 17.42
N ASP A 207 11.00 5.43 18.37
CA ASP A 207 11.02 4.00 18.10
C ASP A 207 9.75 3.54 17.36
N ALA A 208 8.58 4.01 17.79
CA ALA A 208 7.31 3.73 17.10
C ALA A 208 7.30 4.24 15.65
N ALA A 209 7.83 5.44 15.41
CA ALA A 209 7.89 6.04 14.08
C ALA A 209 8.86 5.28 13.16
N VAL A 210 10.05 4.93 13.66
CA VAL A 210 11.05 4.14 12.91
C VAL A 210 10.54 2.72 12.60
N LYS A 211 9.90 2.05 13.56
CA LYS A 211 9.26 0.74 13.32
C LYS A 211 8.17 0.82 12.27
N THR A 212 7.39 1.91 12.27
CA THR A 212 6.36 2.14 11.27
C THR A 212 6.97 2.34 9.90
N GLU A 213 8.00 3.18 9.75
CA GLU A 213 8.74 3.31 8.49
C GLU A 213 9.29 1.95 8.03
N GLY A 214 9.93 1.20 8.93
CA GLY A 214 10.49 -0.12 8.63
C GLY A 214 9.43 -1.06 8.05
N TYR A 215 8.26 -1.15 8.68
CA TYR A 215 7.14 -1.94 8.19
C TYR A 215 6.60 -1.43 6.84
N LEU A 216 6.42 -0.11 6.66
CA LEU A 216 5.97 0.43 5.37
C LEU A 216 6.96 0.10 4.24
N LYS A 217 8.27 0.10 4.54
CA LYS A 217 9.33 -0.29 3.59
C LYS A 217 9.42 -1.79 3.32
N THR A 218 8.97 -2.65 4.25
CA THR A 218 8.82 -4.08 3.93
C THR A 218 7.64 -4.33 2.99
N VAL A 219 6.62 -3.46 3.03
CA VAL A 219 5.47 -3.51 2.13
C VAL A 219 5.81 -2.96 0.75
N ASP A 220 6.47 -1.81 0.66
CA ASP A 220 7.01 -1.25 -0.59
C ASP A 220 8.35 -0.56 -0.31
N SER A 221 9.44 -1.13 -0.80
CA SER A 221 10.78 -0.56 -0.58
C SER A 221 10.99 0.78 -1.28
N SER A 222 10.13 1.12 -2.25
CA SER A 222 10.17 2.39 -2.98
C SER A 222 9.39 3.53 -2.30
N VAL A 223 8.66 3.25 -1.22
CA VAL A 223 7.90 4.28 -0.49
C VAL A 223 8.84 5.35 0.09
N SER A 224 8.50 6.61 -0.15
CA SER A 224 9.19 7.77 0.43
C SER A 224 8.50 8.20 1.72
N ILE A 225 9.24 8.18 2.83
CA ILE A 225 8.73 8.58 4.14
C ILE A 225 9.32 9.92 4.56
N ALA A 226 8.43 10.88 4.84
CA ALA A 226 8.80 12.20 5.38
C ALA A 226 8.46 12.29 6.86
N TYR A 227 9.45 12.57 7.71
CA TYR A 227 9.21 12.89 9.12
C TYR A 227 8.88 14.36 9.28
N VAL A 228 7.83 14.66 10.04
CA VAL A 228 7.35 16.02 10.28
C VAL A 228 6.99 16.18 11.75
N THR A 229 7.50 17.20 12.43
CA THR A 229 7.06 17.52 13.79
C THR A 229 5.72 18.30 13.79
N GLU A 230 5.03 18.35 14.92
CA GLU A 230 3.73 19.04 15.02
C GLU A 230 3.80 20.52 14.57
N SER A 231 4.89 21.22 14.91
CA SER A 231 5.14 22.62 14.55
C SER A 231 5.50 22.81 13.07
N GLU A 232 6.21 21.86 12.49
CA GLU A 232 6.59 21.85 11.07
C GLU A 232 5.43 21.47 10.14
N LEU A 233 4.39 20.81 10.68
CA LEU A 233 3.19 20.42 9.94
C LEU A 233 2.42 21.66 9.46
N LYS A 234 2.78 22.16 8.28
CA LYS A 234 2.11 23.29 7.63
C LYS A 234 0.79 22.85 7.02
N LYS A 235 0.80 21.75 6.26
CA LYS A 235 -0.35 21.17 5.55
C LYS A 235 -0.22 19.64 5.49
N ILE A 236 -1.34 18.96 5.40
CA ILE A 236 -1.46 17.53 5.10
C ILE A 236 -1.81 17.43 3.62
N ASP A 237 -0.85 17.03 2.79
CA ASP A 237 -0.97 16.97 1.32
C ASP A 237 -0.70 15.59 0.73
N LYS A 238 -0.43 14.61 1.60
CA LYS A 238 -0.20 13.20 1.31
C LYS A 238 -0.76 12.33 2.45
N PRO A 239 -0.95 11.02 2.23
CA PRO A 239 -1.28 10.09 3.31
C PRO A 239 -0.35 10.29 4.51
N THR A 240 -0.94 10.45 5.69
CA THR A 240 -0.19 10.84 6.90
C THR A 240 -0.49 9.90 8.07
N ILE A 241 0.55 9.42 8.75
CA ILE A 241 0.42 8.67 10.00
C ILE A 241 0.85 9.57 11.16
N VAL A 242 0.00 9.75 12.16
CA VAL A 242 0.24 10.58 13.35
C VAL A 242 0.51 9.65 14.53
N ILE A 243 1.73 9.66 15.05
CA ILE A 243 2.19 8.74 16.10
C ILE A 243 2.60 9.54 17.33
N GLY A 244 2.01 9.26 18.49
CA GLY A 244 2.43 9.93 19.73
C GLY A 244 1.66 9.55 20.97
N VAL A 245 2.09 10.13 22.09
CA VAL A 245 1.43 10.05 23.38
C VAL A 245 0.60 11.31 23.61
N ASP A 246 -0.65 11.16 24.06
CA ASP A 246 -1.64 12.24 24.19
C ASP A 246 -1.11 13.50 24.91
N LYS A 247 -0.24 13.33 25.91
CA LYS A 247 0.34 14.42 26.72
C LYS A 247 1.41 15.25 26.00
N HIS A 248 2.04 14.73 24.94
CA HIS A 248 3.14 15.39 24.24
C HIS A 248 2.67 16.33 23.12
N TRP A 249 1.42 16.20 22.67
CA TRP A 249 0.83 17.10 21.69
C TRP A 249 0.38 18.43 22.31
N ASN A 250 0.73 19.54 21.66
CA ASN A 250 0.45 20.89 22.16
C ASN A 250 -0.13 21.85 21.11
N GLY A 251 -0.09 21.49 19.83
CA GLY A 251 -0.43 22.37 18.70
C GLY A 251 -1.63 21.91 17.88
N LYS A 252 -1.42 21.80 16.56
CA LYS A 252 -2.46 21.51 15.56
C LYS A 252 -2.97 20.07 15.68
N VAL A 253 -2.09 19.12 15.91
CA VAL A 253 -2.43 17.71 16.07
C VAL A 253 -3.29 17.51 17.31
N LYS A 254 -2.97 18.18 18.44
CA LYS A 254 -3.83 18.14 19.64
C LYS A 254 -5.27 18.57 19.36
N LYS A 255 -5.44 19.64 18.55
CA LYS A 255 -6.77 20.12 18.14
C LYS A 255 -7.46 19.12 17.22
N LEU A 256 -6.71 18.54 16.29
CA LEU A 256 -7.21 17.53 15.35
C LEU A 256 -7.69 16.27 16.07
N LEU A 257 -6.92 15.76 17.05
CA LEU A 257 -7.30 14.62 17.88
C LEU A 257 -8.61 14.87 18.62
N LYS A 258 -8.76 16.07 19.23
CA LYS A 258 -10.02 16.46 19.88
C LYS A 258 -11.19 16.55 18.90
N GLN A 259 -10.98 17.12 17.70
CA GLN A 259 -12.01 17.22 16.67
C GLN A 259 -12.44 15.84 16.15
N ALA A 260 -11.49 14.92 16.02
CA ALA A 260 -11.74 13.53 15.62
C ALA A 260 -12.33 12.67 16.75
N GLY A 261 -12.47 13.22 17.97
CA GLY A 261 -12.95 12.50 19.16
C GLY A 261 -11.99 11.38 19.60
N LEU A 262 -10.70 11.52 19.29
CA LEU A 262 -9.68 10.52 19.57
C LEU A 262 -8.98 10.86 20.90
N GLN A 263 -9.06 9.93 21.84
CA GLN A 263 -8.35 10.01 23.11
C GLN A 263 -8.03 8.61 23.60
N ALA A 264 -6.74 8.33 23.82
CA ALA A 264 -6.32 7.09 24.42
C ALA A 264 -6.62 7.12 25.93
N LYS A 265 -7.01 5.97 26.50
CA LYS A 265 -7.34 5.85 27.94
C LYS A 265 -6.52 4.75 28.58
N GLY A 266 -6.09 4.99 29.82
CA GLY A 266 -5.38 4.01 30.64
C GLY A 266 -4.05 3.58 30.00
N GLU A 267 -3.89 2.29 29.74
CA GLU A 267 -2.70 1.74 29.10
C GLU A 267 -2.93 1.43 27.61
N ASN A 268 -4.01 1.91 27.00
CA ASN A 268 -4.38 1.50 25.64
C ASN A 268 -3.57 2.24 24.56
N LEU A 269 -3.36 1.54 23.43
CA LEU A 269 -3.02 2.14 22.15
C LEU A 269 -4.31 2.26 21.33
N LEU A 270 -4.61 3.45 20.83
CA LEU A 270 -5.72 3.73 19.94
C LEU A 270 -5.19 3.86 18.51
N LEU A 271 -5.67 3.00 17.62
CA LEU A 271 -5.49 3.13 16.19
C LEU A 271 -6.80 3.64 15.59
N ALA A 272 -6.74 4.67 14.75
CA ALA A 272 -7.94 5.20 14.12
C ALA A 272 -7.62 5.77 12.74
N GLU A 273 -8.29 5.25 11.71
CA GLU A 273 -8.25 5.85 10.37
C GLU A 273 -9.37 6.87 10.20
N ARG A 274 -9.01 8.06 9.71
CA ARG A 274 -9.96 9.12 9.38
C ARG A 274 -9.65 9.71 8.02
N VAL A 275 -10.69 10.16 7.34
CA VAL A 275 -10.53 11.00 6.16
C VAL A 275 -10.77 12.45 6.57
N LEU A 276 -9.72 13.27 6.46
CA LEU A 276 -9.85 14.71 6.67
C LEU A 276 -10.43 15.34 5.41
N LYS A 277 -11.51 16.11 5.56
CA LYS A 277 -12.19 16.79 4.46
C LYS A 277 -12.20 18.29 4.67
N ALA A 278 -11.88 19.06 3.63
CA ALA A 278 -12.02 20.52 3.61
C ALA A 278 -12.04 21.04 2.17
N GLU A 279 -12.95 21.96 1.85
CA GLU A 279 -12.98 22.67 0.55
C GLU A 279 -12.90 21.72 -0.68
N GLY A 280 -13.59 20.59 -0.64
CA GLY A 280 -13.57 19.58 -1.71
C GLY A 280 -12.30 18.72 -1.80
N LYS A 281 -11.34 18.92 -0.88
CA LYS A 281 -10.11 18.12 -0.76
C LYS A 281 -10.27 17.05 0.32
N GLN A 282 -9.59 15.93 0.12
CA GLN A 282 -9.59 14.83 1.07
C GLN A 282 -8.18 14.25 1.27
N GLN A 283 -7.85 13.91 2.52
CA GLN A 283 -6.60 13.25 2.88
C GLN A 283 -6.83 12.17 3.94
N PRO A 284 -6.35 10.93 3.71
CA PRO A 284 -6.40 9.86 4.70
C PRO A 284 -5.33 10.09 5.78
N VAL A 285 -5.72 9.91 7.04
CA VAL A 285 -4.84 10.05 8.20
C VAL A 285 -5.06 8.88 9.15
N LEU A 286 -3.98 8.19 9.51
CA LEU A 286 -3.98 7.18 10.56
C LEU A 286 -3.45 7.78 11.85
N PHE A 287 -4.20 7.67 12.93
CA PHE A 287 -3.79 8.09 14.26
C PHE A 287 -3.39 6.87 15.08
N ALA A 288 -2.14 6.83 15.54
CA ALA A 288 -1.63 5.88 16.53
C ALA A 288 -1.31 6.63 17.82
N GLN A 289 -2.28 6.62 18.75
CA GLN A 289 -2.25 7.43 19.97
C GLN A 289 -2.21 6.57 21.22
N ALA A 290 -1.29 6.85 22.12
CA ALA A 290 -1.19 6.17 23.39
C ALA A 290 -1.38 7.12 24.58
N ALA A 291 -1.89 6.61 25.69
CA ALA A 291 -2.00 7.39 26.92
C ALA A 291 -0.66 7.46 27.69
N SER A 292 0.27 6.54 27.44
CA SER A 292 1.60 6.51 28.03
C SER A 292 2.66 5.98 27.06
N GLU A 293 3.93 6.28 27.34
CA GLU A 293 5.08 5.80 26.55
C GLU A 293 5.23 4.28 26.63
N ASP A 294 4.90 3.68 27.77
CA ASP A 294 4.90 2.23 27.98
C ASP A 294 3.83 1.54 27.10
N ALA A 295 2.62 2.12 27.04
CA ALA A 295 1.56 1.64 26.18
C ALA A 295 1.96 1.67 24.70
N LEU A 296 2.59 2.75 24.25
CA LEU A 296 3.09 2.88 22.87
C LEU A 296 4.15 1.83 22.58
N THR A 297 5.19 1.76 23.42
CA THR A 297 6.34 0.84 23.25
C THR A 297 5.90 -0.62 23.13
N LYS A 298 4.97 -1.05 23.99
CA LYS A 298 4.52 -2.44 24.04
C LYS A 298 3.56 -2.81 22.90
N LYS A 299 2.83 -1.84 22.33
CA LYS A 299 1.68 -2.13 21.48
C LYS A 299 1.80 -1.66 20.04
N ILE A 300 2.78 -0.82 19.71
CA ILE A 300 2.97 -0.34 18.34
C ILE A 300 3.20 -1.49 17.35
N SER A 301 3.71 -2.64 17.80
CA SER A 301 3.88 -3.83 16.98
C SER A 301 2.59 -4.29 16.28
N VAL A 302 1.42 -3.95 16.80
CA VAL A 302 0.13 -4.24 16.16
C VAL A 302 0.05 -3.68 14.73
N MET A 303 0.66 -2.53 14.48
CA MET A 303 0.67 -1.88 13.16
C MET A 303 2.02 -1.98 12.44
N THR A 304 3.02 -2.63 13.04
CA THR A 304 4.37 -2.75 12.47
C THR A 304 4.86 -4.19 12.35
N ASP A 305 3.99 -5.18 12.61
CA ASP A 305 4.27 -6.61 12.48
C ASP A 305 3.21 -7.23 11.55
N GLN A 306 3.66 -7.99 10.56
CA GLN A 306 2.80 -8.64 9.57
C GLN A 306 1.80 -9.62 10.20
N THR A 307 2.14 -10.18 11.37
CA THR A 307 1.29 -11.13 12.11
C THR A 307 0.01 -10.48 12.64
N TYR A 308 0.08 -9.22 13.05
CA TYR A 308 -1.06 -8.49 13.63
C TYR A 308 -1.79 -7.62 12.60
N THR A 309 -1.07 -7.07 11.63
CA THR A 309 -1.64 -6.12 10.66
C THR A 309 -2.76 -6.73 9.82
N GLY A 310 -2.67 -8.01 9.46
CA GLY A 310 -3.75 -8.73 8.77
C GLY A 310 -5.01 -8.99 9.60
N GLN A 311 -5.00 -8.69 10.90
CA GLN A 311 -6.14 -8.84 11.82
C GLN A 311 -6.76 -7.49 12.19
N LEU A 312 -6.19 -6.39 11.70
CA LEU A 312 -6.75 -5.06 11.90
C LEU A 312 -8.09 -4.96 11.19
N SER A 313 -9.08 -4.38 11.87
CA SER A 313 -10.41 -4.21 11.32
C SER A 313 -11.15 -3.03 11.90
N GLY A 314 -12.17 -2.58 11.16
CA GLY A 314 -12.95 -1.40 11.50
C GLY A 314 -12.17 -0.09 11.33
N ASP A 315 -12.78 1.04 11.71
CA ASP A 315 -12.19 2.37 11.53
C ASP A 315 -11.43 2.87 12.78
N THR A 316 -11.68 2.26 13.94
CA THR A 316 -11.07 2.60 15.22
C THR A 316 -10.89 1.34 16.05
N LEU A 317 -9.66 1.09 16.51
CA LEU A 317 -9.30 -0.05 17.33
C LEU A 317 -8.57 0.41 18.59
N SER A 318 -9.04 -0.02 19.75
CA SER A 318 -8.38 0.24 21.04
C SER A 318 -7.74 -1.04 21.57
N ILE A 319 -6.40 -1.09 21.58
CA ILE A 319 -5.62 -2.24 22.00
C ILE A 319 -5.31 -2.17 23.49
N SER A 320 -6.00 -3.01 24.26
CA SER A 320 -5.78 -3.14 25.71
C SER A 320 -4.71 -4.16 26.07
N LYS A 321 -4.60 -5.27 25.33
CA LYS A 321 -3.60 -6.32 25.55
C LYS A 321 -3.15 -6.91 24.23
N LEU A 322 -1.90 -7.32 24.17
CA LEU A 322 -1.39 -8.23 23.15
C LEU A 322 -1.12 -9.57 23.82
N GLN A 323 -1.49 -10.66 23.16
CA GLN A 323 -0.96 -11.96 23.55
C GLN A 323 0.54 -11.90 23.26
N GLN A 324 1.35 -11.90 24.30
CA GLN A 324 2.79 -12.08 24.16
C GLN A 324 3.01 -13.49 23.64
N THR A 325 3.20 -13.64 22.33
CA THR A 325 4.02 -14.76 21.85
C THR A 325 5.36 -14.60 22.56
N GLU A 326 5.81 -15.63 23.29
CA GLU A 326 7.07 -15.59 24.02
C GLU A 326 8.17 -15.05 23.10
N LYS A 327 8.58 -13.79 23.34
CA LYS A 327 9.79 -13.26 22.75
C LYS A 327 10.89 -14.17 23.28
N LYS A 328 11.49 -14.99 22.42
CA LYS A 328 12.84 -15.48 22.69
C LYS A 328 13.68 -14.23 22.90
N GLU A 329 14.01 -13.92 24.15
CA GLU A 329 15.07 -12.98 24.48
C GLU A 329 16.33 -13.51 23.80
N SER A 330 16.60 -12.95 22.63
CA SER A 330 17.90 -13.03 21.99
C SER A 330 18.53 -11.69 22.29
N ASP A 331 19.59 -11.68 23.11
CA ASP A 331 20.47 -10.52 23.34
C ASP A 331 21.22 -10.07 22.06
N LYS A 332 20.78 -10.53 20.89
CA LYS A 332 21.32 -10.21 19.57
C LYS A 332 20.25 -9.50 18.74
N LEU A 333 20.48 -8.21 18.50
CA LEU A 333 19.88 -7.48 17.38
C LEU A 333 20.45 -8.06 16.08
N THR A 334 19.59 -8.58 15.20
CA THR A 334 19.97 -9.04 13.85
C THR A 334 19.55 -8.01 12.80
N LEU A 335 20.20 -8.02 11.63
CA LEU A 335 19.84 -7.13 10.51
C LEU A 335 18.43 -7.39 9.97
N GLU A 336 17.94 -8.63 10.10
CA GLU A 336 16.56 -9.03 9.83
C GLU A 336 15.55 -8.19 10.63
N ASN A 337 15.87 -7.84 11.89
CA ASN A 337 15.01 -7.03 12.74
C ASN A 337 14.85 -5.58 12.22
N PHE A 338 15.69 -5.16 11.28
CA PHE A 338 15.65 -3.85 10.62
C PHE A 338 15.23 -3.96 9.15
N GLY A 339 14.65 -5.09 8.73
CA GLY A 339 14.17 -5.29 7.36
C GLY A 339 15.27 -5.64 6.36
N ALA A 340 16.50 -5.90 6.81
CA ALA A 340 17.61 -6.34 5.97
C ALA A 340 17.90 -7.83 6.26
N GLY A 341 17.14 -8.72 5.61
CA GLY A 341 17.37 -10.17 5.65
C GLY A 341 18.56 -10.62 4.80
N ASP A 342 18.49 -11.82 4.21
CA ASP A 342 19.57 -12.42 3.41
C ASP A 342 20.01 -11.51 2.24
N ILE A 343 21.14 -10.83 2.42
CA ILE A 343 21.82 -10.07 1.36
C ILE A 343 22.77 -11.02 0.64
N THR A 344 22.43 -11.43 -0.58
CA THR A 344 23.36 -12.15 -1.45
C THR A 344 24.30 -11.16 -2.15
N ILE A 345 25.58 -11.16 -1.77
CA ILE A 345 26.61 -10.34 -2.41
C ILE A 345 27.24 -11.14 -3.56
N GLY A 346 26.87 -10.81 -4.80
CA GLY A 346 27.57 -11.29 -5.99
C GLY A 346 28.93 -10.61 -6.14
N ALA A 347 29.91 -11.30 -6.71
CA ALA A 347 31.34 -10.93 -6.75
C ALA A 347 31.66 -9.53 -7.30
N ASP A 348 30.70 -8.85 -7.93
CA ASP A 348 30.91 -7.60 -8.66
C ASP A 348 30.08 -6.41 -8.14
N LYS A 349 29.42 -6.52 -6.97
CA LYS A 349 28.60 -5.41 -6.41
C LYS A 349 28.99 -5.05 -4.98
N THR A 350 29.30 -3.78 -4.74
CA THR A 350 29.41 -3.17 -3.41
C THR A 350 28.03 -2.74 -2.91
N SER A 351 27.53 -3.41 -1.88
CA SER A 351 26.39 -2.94 -1.08
C SER A 351 26.91 -2.32 0.22
N SER A 352 26.49 -1.10 0.54
CA SER A 352 26.85 -0.44 1.80
C SER A 352 25.60 -0.19 2.64
N VAL A 353 25.67 -0.58 3.91
CA VAL A 353 24.65 -0.26 4.93
C VAL A 353 25.25 0.84 5.80
N LEU A 354 24.68 2.03 5.73
CA LEU A 354 25.07 3.16 6.56
C LEU A 354 24.30 3.07 7.89
N LEU A 355 24.96 2.51 8.91
CA LEU A 355 24.52 2.63 10.29
C LEU A 355 24.99 3.98 10.83
N SER A 356 24.12 4.99 10.76
CA SER A 356 24.33 6.27 11.43
C SER A 356 24.10 6.11 12.93
N GLY A 357 25.11 5.59 13.64
CA GLY A 357 25.16 5.60 15.10
C GLY A 357 25.46 7.01 15.60
N PHE A 358 24.50 7.64 16.29
CA PHE A 358 24.78 8.81 17.12
C PHE A 358 25.70 8.39 18.26
N GLY A 359 26.76 9.19 18.45
CA GLY A 359 27.94 8.86 19.24
C GLY A 359 27.71 8.56 20.72
N CYS A 360 28.70 7.85 21.28
CA CYS A 360 28.87 7.57 22.70
C CYS A 360 28.65 8.80 23.58
N PHE A 361 27.81 8.65 24.60
CA PHE A 361 27.91 9.45 25.81
C PHE A 361 28.46 8.59 26.95
N ARG A 362 29.68 8.98 27.34
CA ARG A 362 30.60 8.49 28.38
C ARG A 362 31.32 7.16 28.17
#